data_AF-M7CY03-F1
#
_entry.id   AF-M7CY03-F1
#
_cell.length_a   1.000
_cell.length_b   1.000
_cell.length_c   1.000
_cell.angle_alpha   90.00
_cell.angle_beta   90.00
_cell.angle_gamma   90.00
#
_symmetry.space_group_name_H-M   'P 1'
#
loop_
_entity.id
_entity.type
_entity.pdbx_description
1 polymer ?
#
loop_
_entity_poly.entity_id
_entity_poly.type
_entity_poly.pdbx_seq_one_letter_code
_entity_poly.pdbx_strand_id
1 'polypeptide(L)'
;MSWKMKPDSLIHLRVPAATKGCWVRASRAAGMRLTDWIVDAVEAHMQQQMAKVAIPDDLKFSDLHLSRDPDGGVSFDWAVIERICEASGLPIEMFRDAPEDNVSGLIVGWYQAHRQHGGEADPVADDLIAEVVGEEKAGQTVSHQPGRA
;
A
#
# COMPACT_ATOMS: atom_id res chain seq x y z
N MET A 1 -4.87 25.70 -0.54
CA MET A 1 -6.29 25.42 -0.26
C MET A 1 -6.35 24.05 0.41
N SER A 2 -6.53 23.98 1.73
CA SER A 2 -6.50 22.69 2.46
C SER A 2 -7.88 22.03 2.34
N TRP A 3 -8.02 21.07 1.43
CA TRP A 3 -9.23 20.27 1.29
C TRP A 3 -9.21 19.16 2.35
N LYS A 4 -9.43 19.51 3.63
CA LYS A 4 -9.73 18.49 4.65
C LYS A 4 -11.10 17.91 4.28
N MET A 5 -11.12 16.75 3.63
CA MET A 5 -12.34 15.96 3.44
C MET A 5 -13.03 15.83 4.78
N LYS A 6 -14.34 16.13 4.83
CA LYS A 6 -15.11 15.88 6.04
C LYS A 6 -15.15 14.36 6.22
N PRO A 7 -14.86 13.84 7.43
CA PRO A 7 -15.07 12.44 7.69
C PRO A 7 -16.59 12.17 7.60
N ASP A 8 -17.00 11.42 6.57
CA ASP A 8 -18.41 11.14 6.27
C ASP A 8 -18.93 9.88 6.99
N SER A 9 -18.04 9.14 7.67
CA SER A 9 -18.36 7.90 8.40
C SER A 9 -18.09 8.01 9.90
N LEU A 10 -18.99 7.46 10.73
CA LEU A 10 -18.90 7.50 12.20
C LEU A 10 -18.45 6.15 12.77
N ILE A 11 -17.37 6.16 13.56
CA ILE A 11 -16.87 4.98 14.28
C ILE A 11 -17.10 5.18 15.79
N HIS A 12 -17.85 4.26 16.42
CA HIS A 12 -18.05 4.25 17.86
C HIS A 12 -16.99 3.41 18.57
N LEU A 13 -16.11 4.05 19.35
CA LEU A 13 -15.09 3.38 20.15
C LEU A 13 -15.48 3.32 21.63
N ARG A 14 -15.48 2.12 22.20
CA ARG A 14 -15.58 1.91 23.65
C ARG A 14 -14.20 1.57 24.20
N VAL A 15 -13.68 2.44 25.06
CA VAL A 15 -12.36 2.28 25.68
C VAL A 15 -12.44 2.60 27.17
N PRO A 16 -11.57 2.03 28.01
CA PRO A 16 -11.46 2.43 29.41
C PRO A 16 -11.25 3.94 29.56
N ALA A 17 -11.81 4.53 30.61
CA ALA A 17 -11.71 5.97 30.85
C ALA A 17 -10.25 6.43 30.98
N ALA A 18 -9.39 5.61 31.59
CA ALA A 18 -7.95 5.88 31.69
C ALA A 18 -7.28 5.97 30.31
N THR A 19 -7.59 5.03 29.40
CA THR A 19 -7.09 5.00 28.02
C THR A 19 -7.49 6.26 27.27
N LYS A 20 -8.77 6.63 27.33
CA LYS A 20 -9.26 7.89 26.74
C LYS A 20 -8.52 9.10 27.31
N GLY A 21 -8.31 9.12 28.63
CA GLY A 21 -7.56 10.19 29.31
C GLY A 21 -6.11 10.31 28.81
N CYS A 22 -5.42 9.18 28.58
CA CYS A 22 -4.10 9.15 27.97
C CYS A 22 -4.11 9.71 26.55
N TRP A 23 -5.05 9.25 25.69
CA TRP A 23 -5.14 9.72 24.31
C TRP A 23 -5.43 11.21 24.20
N VAL A 24 -6.31 11.76 25.05
CA VAL A 24 -6.59 13.21 25.10
C VAL A 24 -5.35 14.02 25.46
N ARG A 25 -4.53 13.54 26.41
CA ARG A 25 -3.29 14.22 26.78
C ARG A 25 -2.27 14.16 25.64
N ALA A 26 -2.11 13.00 25.01
CA ALA A 26 -1.21 12.83 23.86
C ALA A 26 -1.63 13.71 22.67
N SER A 27 -2.91 13.73 22.33
CA SER A 27 -3.41 14.56 21.22
C SER A 27 -3.19 16.05 21.46
N ARG A 28 -3.39 16.53 22.70
CA ARG A 28 -3.14 17.93 23.08
C ARG A 28 -1.65 18.27 23.02
N ALA A 29 -0.79 17.38 23.49
CA ALA A 29 0.66 17.56 23.40
C ALA A 29 1.13 17.67 21.93
N ALA A 30 0.47 16.96 21.01
CA ALA A 30 0.68 17.06 19.57
C ALA A 30 -0.03 18.27 18.90
N GLY A 31 -0.80 19.07 19.65
CA GLY A 31 -1.57 20.20 19.09
C GLY A 31 -2.77 19.80 18.23
N MET A 32 -3.29 18.58 18.38
CA MET A 32 -4.31 17.99 17.51
C MET A 32 -5.64 17.74 18.24
N ARG A 33 -6.73 17.72 17.47
CA ARG A 33 -8.01 17.18 17.94
C ARG A 33 -7.86 15.68 18.19
N LEU A 34 -8.53 15.14 19.21
CA LEU A 34 -8.47 13.71 19.52
C LEU A 34 -8.85 12.83 18.30
N THR A 35 -9.86 13.23 17.54
CA THR A 35 -10.27 12.51 16.32
C THR A 35 -9.15 12.47 15.28
N ASP A 36 -8.57 13.62 14.94
CA ASP A 36 -7.50 13.70 13.94
C ASP A 36 -6.27 12.90 14.41
N TRP A 37 -5.92 13.00 15.70
CA TRP A 37 -4.80 12.27 16.28
C TRP A 37 -5.02 10.74 16.27
N ILE A 38 -6.24 10.26 16.52
CA ILE A 38 -6.56 8.83 16.45
C ILE A 38 -6.47 8.35 15.00
N VAL A 39 -6.99 9.11 14.04
CA VAL A 39 -6.89 8.76 12.61
C VAL A 39 -5.42 8.64 12.22
N ASP A 40 -4.61 9.68 12.47
CA ASP A 40 -3.18 9.67 12.14
C ASP A 40 -2.44 8.51 12.83
N ALA A 41 -2.76 8.21 14.09
CA ALA A 41 -2.14 7.09 14.82
C ALA A 41 -2.51 5.72 14.24
N VAL A 42 -3.76 5.54 13.80
CA VAL A 42 -4.23 4.30 13.16
C VAL A 42 -3.58 4.13 11.78
N GLU A 43 -3.60 5.18 10.96
CA GLU A 43 -2.96 5.19 9.64
C GLU A 43 -1.45 4.92 9.74
N ALA A 44 -0.77 5.59 10.67
CA ALA A 44 0.66 5.36 10.90
C ALA A 44 0.94 3.93 11.38
N HIS A 45 0.08 3.36 12.23
CA HIS A 45 0.22 1.98 12.65
C HIS A 45 0.05 1.01 11.47
N MET A 46 -0.96 1.23 10.62
CA MET A 46 -1.21 0.43 9.42
C MET A 46 -0.03 0.49 8.45
N GLN A 47 0.49 1.69 8.17
CA GLN A 47 1.69 1.88 7.34
C GLN A 47 2.92 1.17 7.92
N GLN A 48 3.11 1.22 9.23
CA GLN A 48 4.21 0.50 9.90
C GLN A 48 4.08 -1.02 9.79
N GLN A 49 2.86 -1.56 9.74
CA GLN A 49 2.66 -2.99 9.52
C GLN A 49 2.99 -3.37 8.07
N MET A 50 2.64 -2.53 7.09
CA MET A 50 3.00 -2.74 5.68
C MET A 50 4.52 -2.74 5.45
N ALA A 51 5.28 -1.97 6.21
CA ALA A 51 6.75 -1.99 6.14
C ALA A 51 7.38 -3.32 6.63
N LYS A 52 6.59 -4.21 7.24
CA LYS A 52 7.03 -5.51 7.76
C LYS A 52 6.61 -6.69 6.88
N VAL A 53 6.15 -6.43 5.65
CA VAL A 53 5.83 -7.50 4.70
C VAL A 53 7.01 -8.46 4.60
N ALA A 54 6.73 -9.75 4.80
CA ALA A 54 7.65 -10.85 4.64
C ALA A 54 7.20 -11.68 3.44
N ILE A 55 8.10 -11.82 2.46
CA ILE A 55 7.88 -12.71 1.31
C ILE A 55 8.36 -14.10 1.71
N PRO A 56 7.51 -15.14 1.63
CA PRO A 56 7.94 -16.52 1.89
C PRO A 56 9.04 -16.97 0.94
N ASP A 57 10.03 -17.70 1.44
CA ASP A 57 11.20 -18.15 0.65
C ASP A 57 10.83 -19.08 -0.51
N ASP A 58 9.69 -19.75 -0.43
CA ASP A 58 9.19 -20.65 -1.48
C ASP A 58 8.40 -19.92 -2.58
N LEU A 59 8.09 -18.64 -2.38
CA LEU A 59 7.37 -17.80 -3.33
C LEU A 59 8.34 -17.11 -4.28
N LYS A 60 8.10 -17.25 -5.59
CA LYS A 60 8.84 -16.56 -6.64
C LYS A 60 8.02 -15.41 -7.19
N PHE A 61 8.69 -14.36 -7.66
CA PHE A 61 8.01 -13.23 -8.29
C PHE A 61 7.16 -13.67 -9.48
N SER A 62 7.64 -14.62 -10.28
CA SER A 62 6.89 -15.19 -11.42
C SER A 62 5.55 -15.84 -11.04
N ASP A 63 5.38 -16.27 -9.79
CA ASP A 63 4.14 -16.89 -9.32
C ASP A 63 2.99 -15.86 -9.29
N LEU A 64 3.31 -14.56 -9.27
CA LEU A 64 2.34 -13.48 -9.35
C LEU A 64 1.59 -13.47 -10.70
N HIS A 65 2.16 -14.09 -11.75
CA HIS A 65 1.62 -14.09 -13.11
C HIS A 65 1.25 -12.67 -13.58
N LEU A 66 2.18 -11.73 -13.36
CA LEU A 66 1.95 -10.32 -13.68
C LEU A 66 1.75 -10.14 -15.19
N SER A 67 0.66 -9.51 -15.57
CA SER A 67 0.32 -9.26 -16.98
C SER A 67 -0.31 -7.89 -17.15
N ARG A 68 -0.14 -7.32 -18.35
CA ARG A 68 -0.83 -6.08 -18.73
C ARG A 68 -2.07 -6.37 -19.56
N ASP A 69 -3.17 -5.77 -19.15
CA ASP A 69 -4.45 -5.90 -19.84
C ASP A 69 -4.53 -4.96 -21.06
N PRO A 70 -5.39 -5.25 -22.05
CA PRO A 70 -5.52 -4.42 -23.26
C PRO A 70 -5.95 -2.97 -23.00
N ASP A 71 -6.57 -2.69 -21.86
CA ASP A 71 -6.97 -1.35 -21.42
C ASP A 71 -5.86 -0.60 -20.68
N GLY A 72 -4.70 -1.22 -20.50
CA GLY A 72 -3.55 -0.66 -19.79
C GLY A 72 -3.52 -1.04 -18.31
N GLY A 73 -4.55 -1.73 -17.80
CA GLY A 73 -4.62 -2.26 -16.45
C GLY A 73 -3.58 -3.36 -16.19
N VAL A 74 -3.40 -3.70 -14.92
CA VAL A 74 -2.48 -4.75 -14.48
C VAL A 74 -3.29 -5.86 -13.84
N SER A 75 -3.07 -7.09 -14.32
CA SER A 75 -3.65 -8.31 -13.78
C SER A 75 -2.57 -9.16 -13.12
N PHE A 76 -2.93 -9.85 -12.03
CA PHE A 76 -2.06 -10.72 -11.25
C PHE A 76 -2.87 -11.72 -10.41
N ASP A 77 -2.20 -12.74 -9.87
CA ASP A 77 -2.80 -13.75 -9.01
C ASP A 77 -2.93 -13.26 -7.55
N TRP A 78 -4.16 -13.00 -7.12
CA TRP A 78 -4.47 -12.61 -5.74
C TRP A 78 -4.11 -13.67 -4.71
N ALA A 79 -4.07 -14.96 -5.06
CA ALA A 79 -3.68 -16.01 -4.13
C ALA A 79 -2.23 -15.83 -3.66
N VAL A 80 -1.35 -15.24 -4.49
CA VAL A 80 0.02 -14.91 -4.10
C VAL A 80 0.05 -13.79 -3.07
N ILE A 81 -0.74 -12.74 -3.28
CA ILE A 81 -0.85 -11.63 -2.33
C ILE A 81 -1.43 -12.13 -0.99
N GLU A 82 -2.43 -13.00 -1.03
CA GLU A 82 -3.03 -13.62 0.16
C GLU A 82 -1.99 -14.42 0.96
N ARG A 83 -1.13 -15.21 0.29
CA ARG A 83 -0.04 -15.94 0.95
C ARG A 83 1.00 -15.03 1.58
N ILE A 84 1.37 -13.94 0.90
CA ILE A 84 2.28 -12.92 1.46
C ILE A 84 1.64 -12.28 2.70
N CYS A 85 0.35 -11.97 2.63
CA CYS A 85 -0.40 -11.41 3.76
C CYS A 85 -0.44 -12.37 4.95
N GLU A 86 -0.72 -13.66 4.71
CA GLU A 86 -0.72 -14.70 5.75
C GLU A 86 0.65 -14.82 6.43
N ALA A 87 1.73 -14.89 5.65
CA ALA A 87 3.09 -14.96 6.18
C ALA A 87 3.51 -13.70 6.94
N SER A 88 2.96 -12.54 6.56
CA SER A 88 3.24 -11.25 7.18
C SER A 88 2.34 -10.94 8.38
N GLY A 89 1.30 -11.76 8.63
CA GLY A 89 0.26 -11.48 9.63
C GLY A 89 -0.58 -10.24 9.29
N LEU A 90 -0.72 -9.91 8.00
CA LEU A 90 -1.45 -8.76 7.51
C LEU A 90 -2.84 -9.16 6.99
N PRO A 91 -3.88 -8.36 7.23
CA PRO A 91 -5.18 -8.55 6.59
C PRO A 91 -5.13 -8.16 5.10
N ILE A 92 -5.67 -9.01 4.23
CA ILE A 92 -5.70 -8.79 2.77
C ILE A 92 -6.47 -7.53 2.38
N GLU A 93 -7.43 -7.12 3.21
CA GLU A 93 -8.25 -5.92 3.04
C GLU A 93 -7.39 -4.65 3.00
N MET A 94 -6.21 -4.65 3.62
CA MET A 94 -5.24 -3.54 3.51
C MET A 94 -4.68 -3.35 2.10
N PHE A 95 -4.81 -4.35 1.22
CA PHE A 95 -4.39 -4.28 -0.18
C PHE A 95 -5.57 -4.25 -1.14
N ARG A 96 -6.69 -4.91 -0.79
CA ARG A 96 -7.89 -5.00 -1.64
C ARG A 96 -8.82 -3.79 -1.53
N ASP A 97 -9.03 -3.28 -0.31
CA ASP A 97 -10.08 -2.28 -0.02
C ASP A 97 -9.50 -0.89 0.30
N ALA A 98 -8.17 -0.81 0.46
CA ALA A 98 -7.42 0.43 0.66
C ALA A 98 -7.06 1.08 -0.70
N PRO A 99 -6.39 2.25 -0.74
CA PRO A 99 -5.97 2.85 -2.00
C PRO A 99 -5.17 1.87 -2.87
N GLU A 100 -5.42 1.86 -4.18
CA GLU A 100 -4.79 0.95 -5.16
C GLU A 100 -3.25 0.99 -5.09
N ASP A 101 -2.69 2.12 -4.63
CA ASP A 101 -1.26 2.31 -4.38
C ASP A 101 -0.66 1.25 -3.43
N ASN A 102 -1.44 0.65 -2.54
CA ASN A 102 -0.94 -0.32 -1.56
C ASN A 102 -0.48 -1.62 -2.21
N VAL A 103 -1.28 -2.19 -3.11
CA VAL A 103 -0.91 -3.44 -3.82
C VAL A 103 0.16 -3.17 -4.87
N SER A 104 0.07 -2.04 -5.57
CA SER A 104 1.09 -1.60 -6.53
C SER A 104 2.44 -1.40 -5.85
N GLY A 105 2.47 -0.74 -4.68
CA GLY A 105 3.68 -0.53 -3.88
C GLY A 105 4.29 -1.84 -3.38
N LEU A 106 3.46 -2.82 -2.99
CA LEU A 106 3.91 -4.17 -2.64
C LEU A 106 4.59 -4.86 -3.82
N ILE A 107 3.94 -4.89 -5.00
CA ILE A 107 4.45 -5.56 -6.19
C ILE A 107 5.77 -4.93 -6.63
N VAL A 108 5.82 -3.60 -6.71
CA VAL A 108 7.04 -2.85 -7.08
C VAL A 108 8.16 -3.09 -6.07
N GLY A 109 7.87 -2.98 -4.77
CA GLY A 109 8.86 -3.19 -3.71
C GLY A 109 9.42 -4.61 -3.70
N TRP A 110 8.55 -5.61 -3.88
CA TRP A 110 8.97 -7.01 -4.00
C TRP A 110 9.84 -7.23 -5.24
N TYR A 111 9.45 -6.69 -6.40
CA TYR A 111 10.22 -6.83 -7.62
C TYR A 111 11.61 -6.18 -7.50
N GLN A 112 11.70 -4.98 -6.92
CA GLN A 112 13.00 -4.33 -6.69
C GLN A 112 13.92 -5.17 -5.81
N ALA A 113 13.38 -5.73 -4.72
CA ALA A 113 14.14 -6.65 -3.85
C ALA A 113 14.53 -7.93 -4.60
N HIS A 114 13.64 -8.50 -5.41
CA HIS A 114 13.92 -9.66 -6.25
C HIS A 114 15.10 -9.40 -7.20
N ARG A 115 15.10 -8.26 -7.90
CA ARG A 115 16.18 -7.85 -8.82
C ARG A 115 17.51 -7.59 -8.10
N GLN A 116 17.48 -6.97 -6.91
CA GLN A 116 18.68 -6.76 -6.09
C GLN A 116 19.34 -8.07 -5.66
N HIS A 117 18.57 -9.15 -5.49
CA HIS A 117 19.07 -10.48 -5.18
C HIS A 117 19.40 -11.32 -6.43
N GLY A 118 19.47 -10.72 -7.61
CA GLY A 118 19.81 -11.41 -8.86
C GLY A 118 18.66 -12.22 -9.47
N GLY A 119 17.43 -11.96 -9.05
CA GLY A 119 16.22 -12.52 -9.63
C GLY A 119 16.02 -12.13 -11.09
N GLU A 120 15.18 -12.87 -11.80
CA GLU A 120 14.89 -12.66 -13.22
C GLU A 120 14.17 -11.32 -13.47
N ALA A 121 14.29 -10.82 -14.69
CA ALA A 121 13.56 -9.63 -15.11
C ALA A 121 12.10 -9.98 -15.45
N ASP A 122 11.17 -9.08 -15.10
CA ASP A 122 9.77 -9.15 -15.48
C ASP A 122 9.44 -7.88 -16.29
N PRO A 123 9.06 -8.01 -17.57
CA PRO A 123 8.87 -6.85 -18.44
C PRO A 123 7.70 -5.96 -18.00
N VAL A 124 6.65 -6.52 -17.39
CA VAL A 124 5.50 -5.74 -16.92
C VAL A 124 5.90 -4.95 -15.67
N ALA A 125 6.64 -5.56 -14.75
CA ALA A 125 7.13 -4.86 -13.56
C ALA A 125 8.17 -3.78 -13.90
N ASP A 126 9.06 -4.04 -14.86
CA ASP A 126 10.02 -3.06 -15.39
C ASP A 126 9.29 -1.84 -15.99
N ASP A 127 8.24 -2.07 -16.79
CA ASP A 127 7.42 -1.02 -17.39
C ASP A 127 6.70 -0.18 -16.32
N LEU A 128 6.08 -0.82 -15.31
CA LEU A 128 5.41 -0.12 -14.21
C LEU A 128 6.36 0.79 -13.43
N ILE A 129 7.58 0.33 -13.15
CA ILE A 129 8.59 1.15 -12.49
C ILE A 129 9.01 2.33 -13.38
N ALA A 130 9.19 2.09 -14.68
CA ALA A 130 9.58 3.13 -15.62
C ALA A 130 8.51 4.23 -15.74
N GLU A 131 7.23 3.86 -15.73
CA GLU A 131 6.09 4.79 -15.72
C GLU A 131 6.14 5.70 -14.47
N VAL A 132 6.21 5.12 -13.27
CA VAL A 132 6.27 5.88 -12.02
C VAL A 132 7.47 6.85 -11.99
N VAL A 133 8.66 6.39 -12.39
CA VAL A 133 9.87 7.23 -12.45
C VAL A 133 9.75 8.34 -13.50
N GLY A 134 9.04 8.09 -14.61
CA GLY A 134 8.76 9.08 -15.63
C GLY A 134 7.81 10.17 -15.14
N GLU A 135 6.75 9.78 -14.43
CA GLU A 135 5.73 10.68 -13.88
C GLU A 135 6.28 11.60 -12.79
N GLU A 136 7.09 11.08 -11.87
CA GLU A 136 7.75 11.87 -10.82
C GLU A 136 8.67 12.95 -11.41
N LYS A 137 9.36 12.64 -12.51
CA LYS A 137 10.22 13.61 -13.23
C LYS A 137 9.42 14.64 -14.02
N ALA A 138 8.22 14.30 -14.48
CA ALA A 138 7.35 15.17 -15.26
C ALA A 138 6.43 16.05 -14.39
N GLY A 139 6.25 15.71 -13.10
CA GLY A 139 5.34 16.43 -12.21
C GLY A 139 3.86 16.28 -12.57
N GLN A 140 3.51 15.26 -13.35
CA GLN A 140 2.16 14.94 -13.83
C GLN A 140 1.99 13.44 -13.96
N THR A 141 0.85 12.90 -13.53
CA THR A 141 0.40 11.54 -13.84
C THR A 141 0.12 11.47 -15.33
N VAL A 142 1.01 10.83 -16.09
CA VAL A 142 0.86 10.62 -17.52
C VAL A 142 0.51 9.15 -17.70
N SER A 143 -0.78 8.86 -17.61
CA SER A 143 -1.32 7.57 -18.01
C SER A 143 -1.04 7.39 -19.51
N HIS A 144 -0.02 6.61 -19.84
CA HIS A 144 0.31 6.30 -21.22
C HIS A 144 -0.75 5.37 -21.80
N GLN A 145 -1.17 5.63 -23.05
CA GLN A 145 -2.07 4.73 -23.75
C GLN A 145 -1.38 3.39 -24.06
N PRO A 146 -2.13 2.26 -24.04
CA PRO A 146 -1.55 0.92 -24.17
C PRO A 146 -0.83 0.68 -25.50
N GLY A 147 0.34 0.02 -25.44
CA GLY A 147 1.02 -0.62 -26.59
C GLY A 147 2.52 -0.82 -26.33
N ARG A 148 3.19 -1.93 -26.67
CA ARG A 148 2.92 -3.08 -27.54
C ARG A 148 3.72 -4.28 -26.99
N ALA A 149 3.09 -5.44 -26.87
CA ALA A 149 3.78 -6.73 -26.94
C ALA A 149 4.21 -7.03 -28.39
#